data_AF-A0A450XZV6-F1
#
_entry.id   AF-A0A450XZV6-F1
#
_cell.length_a   1.000
_cell.length_b   1.000
_cell.length_c   1.000
_cell.angle_alpha   90.00
_cell.angle_beta   90.00
_cell.angle_gamma   90.00
#
_symmetry.space_group_name_H-M   'P 1'
#
loop_
_entity.id
_entity.type
_entity.pdbx_description
1 polymer ?
#
loop_
_entity_poly.entity_id
_entity_poly.type
_entity_poly.pdbx_seq_one_letter_code
_entity_poly.pdbx_strand_id
1 'polypeptide(L)'
;MTKKTGRKIITFDWAIKTVLRDKANFDVLEGFLSALLLRPITILDLLESESNQRDDADKYNRVDLLAKTPDGERIIVEVRYLPEKAYLKRLAYGTAKTIVENLKLGEPYDNVKKVYSVNLLYFDVSRAEDDDYIYHGRTDFTGLHTRRPVQLKDSLVGDRVRIDGTNVFP
;
A
#
# COMPACT_ATOMS: atom_id res chain seq x y z
N MET A 1 -23.38 7.78 -28.54
CA MET A 1 -22.32 7.98 -27.53
C MET A 1 -22.76 9.12 -26.61
N THR A 2 -23.26 8.81 -25.42
CA THR A 2 -23.63 9.83 -24.42
C THR A 2 -22.34 10.41 -23.81
N LYS A 3 -22.09 11.69 -24.09
CA LYS A 3 -20.96 12.45 -23.54
C LYS A 3 -21.11 12.45 -22.01
N LYS A 4 -20.24 11.75 -21.28
CA LYS A 4 -20.18 11.85 -19.81
C LYS A 4 -19.96 13.32 -19.46
N THR A 5 -20.92 13.93 -18.80
CA THR A 5 -20.80 15.29 -18.25
C THR A 5 -19.65 15.28 -17.26
N GLY A 6 -18.57 16.01 -17.57
CA GLY A 6 -17.46 16.20 -16.64
C GLY A 6 -17.98 16.80 -15.34
N ARG A 7 -17.50 16.30 -14.19
CA ARG A 7 -17.88 16.83 -12.88
C ARG A 7 -17.46 18.30 -12.80
N LYS A 8 -18.38 19.17 -12.35
CA LYS A 8 -18.18 20.64 -12.29
C LYS A 8 -17.34 21.12 -11.10
N ILE A 9 -17.05 20.26 -10.14
CA ILE A 9 -16.34 20.59 -8.89
C ILE A 9 -15.13 19.67 -8.77
N ILE A 10 -13.99 20.23 -8.34
CA ILE A 10 -12.79 19.47 -7.99
C ILE A 10 -13.12 18.53 -6.84
N THR A 11 -13.00 17.22 -7.05
CA THR A 11 -13.23 16.21 -6.01
C THR A 11 -11.97 15.96 -5.19
N PHE A 12 -12.13 15.53 -3.94
CA PHE A 12 -11.00 15.26 -3.03
C PHE A 12 -9.96 14.32 -3.63
N ASP A 13 -10.39 13.21 -4.24
CA ASP A 13 -9.49 12.27 -4.90
C ASP A 13 -8.73 12.90 -6.07
N TRP A 14 -9.38 13.77 -6.85
CA TRP A 14 -8.70 14.48 -7.93
C TRP A 14 -7.66 15.45 -7.37
N ALA A 15 -8.00 16.23 -6.34
CA ALA A 15 -7.08 17.21 -5.75
C ALA A 15 -5.84 16.52 -5.15
N ILE A 16 -6.04 15.50 -4.33
CA ILE A 16 -4.93 14.75 -3.71
C ILE A 16 -4.09 14.06 -4.78
N LYS A 17 -4.71 13.39 -5.76
CA LYS A 17 -3.93 12.76 -6.84
C LYS A 17 -3.14 13.78 -7.65
N THR A 18 -3.70 14.94 -7.95
CA THR A 18 -2.99 16.02 -8.64
C THR A 18 -1.79 16.50 -7.81
N VAL A 19 -1.98 16.76 -6.51
CA VAL A 19 -0.89 17.19 -5.62
C VAL A 19 0.21 16.15 -5.53
N LEU A 20 -0.15 14.89 -5.28
CA LEU A 20 0.82 13.83 -5.03
C LEU A 20 1.52 13.31 -6.29
N ARG A 21 0.97 13.56 -7.49
CA ARG A 21 1.59 13.16 -8.78
C ARG A 21 2.54 14.20 -9.34
N ASP A 22 2.46 15.44 -8.87
CA ASP A 22 3.35 16.48 -9.35
C ASP A 22 4.77 16.23 -8.83
N LYS A 23 5.73 16.11 -9.75
CA LYS A 23 7.14 15.91 -9.43
C LYS A 23 7.71 17.04 -8.58
N ALA A 24 7.16 18.24 -8.70
CA ALA A 24 7.55 19.37 -7.87
C ALA A 24 7.15 19.20 -6.39
N ASN A 25 6.22 18.28 -6.08
CA ASN A 25 5.71 18.03 -4.73
C ASN A 25 6.20 16.70 -4.13
N PHE A 26 7.27 16.10 -4.69
CA PHE A 26 7.80 14.84 -4.14
C PHE A 26 8.29 14.99 -2.71
N ASP A 27 8.84 16.15 -2.36
CA ASP A 27 9.22 16.53 -1.01
C ASP A 27 8.03 16.47 -0.02
N VAL A 28 6.84 16.88 -0.46
CA VAL A 28 5.60 16.78 0.34
C VAL A 28 5.23 15.32 0.59
N LEU A 29 5.30 14.47 -0.44
CA LEU A 29 4.97 13.05 -0.30
C LEU A 29 6.02 12.29 0.51
N GLU A 30 7.31 12.59 0.32
CA GLU A 30 8.39 12.08 1.17
C GLU A 30 8.20 12.49 2.62
N GLY A 31 7.91 13.76 2.88
CA GLY A 31 7.63 14.29 4.21
C GLY A 31 6.42 13.61 4.85
N PHE A 32 5.33 13.46 4.11
CA PHE A 32 4.14 12.74 4.57
C PHE A 32 4.43 11.29 4.92
N LEU A 33 5.06 10.53 4.01
CA LEU A 33 5.39 9.13 4.24
C LEU A 33 6.41 8.95 5.37
N SER A 34 7.36 9.89 5.49
CA SER A 34 8.35 9.85 6.57
C SER A 34 7.72 10.10 7.94
N ALA A 35 6.77 11.03 8.01
CA ALA A 35 6.00 11.28 9.23
C ALA A 35 5.09 10.09 9.56
N LEU A 36 4.44 9.49 8.56
CA LEU A 36 3.54 8.34 8.75
C LEU A 36 4.28 7.08 9.21
N LEU A 37 5.45 6.81 8.63
CA LEU A 37 6.24 5.59 8.90
C LEU A 37 7.34 5.79 9.94
N LEU A 38 7.42 6.99 10.53
CA LEU A 38 8.41 7.36 11.55
C LEU A 38 9.87 7.08 11.17
N ARG A 39 10.19 7.20 9.87
CA ARG A 39 11.53 6.98 9.33
C ARG A 39 11.73 7.77 8.03
N PRO A 40 12.97 8.08 7.62
CA PRO A 40 13.20 8.76 6.35
C PRO A 40 12.74 7.91 5.16
N ILE A 41 11.89 8.49 4.31
CA ILE A 41 11.45 7.91 3.04
C ILE A 41 11.95 8.80 1.92
N THR A 42 12.57 8.17 0.92
CA THR A 42 12.94 8.80 -0.35
C THR A 42 12.16 8.13 -1.47
N ILE A 43 11.59 8.92 -2.37
CA ILE A 43 10.87 8.45 -3.54
C ILE A 43 11.86 8.34 -4.70
N LEU A 44 12.19 7.10 -5.08
CA LEU A 44 13.10 6.86 -6.20
C LEU A 44 12.42 6.93 -7.58
N ASP A 45 11.12 6.63 -7.68
CA ASP A 45 10.38 6.66 -8.94
C ASP A 45 8.87 6.78 -8.67
N LEU A 46 8.12 7.25 -9.66
CA LEU A 46 6.66 7.11 -9.74
C LEU A 46 6.33 6.08 -10.82
N LEU A 47 5.99 4.88 -10.41
CA LEU A 47 5.56 3.86 -11.36
C LEU A 47 4.05 4.03 -11.66
N GLU A 48 3.72 4.31 -12.91
CA GLU A 48 2.35 4.28 -13.39
C GLU A 48 1.88 2.82 -13.48
N SER A 49 0.81 2.48 -12.77
CA SER A 49 0.27 1.11 -12.80
C SER A 49 -0.67 0.86 -13.98
N GLU A 50 -0.70 1.72 -15.00
CA GLU A 50 -1.62 1.60 -16.11
C GLU A 50 -1.33 0.37 -17.01
N SER A 51 -0.11 -0.18 -16.95
CA SER A 51 0.40 -1.10 -17.98
C SER A 51 0.24 -2.61 -17.71
N ASN A 52 -0.37 -3.05 -16.61
CA ASN A 52 -0.27 -4.47 -16.21
C ASN A 52 -1.50 -5.34 -16.53
N GLN A 53 -2.40 -4.92 -17.42
CA GLN A 53 -3.35 -5.86 -18.04
C GLN A 53 -2.64 -6.57 -19.18
N ARG A 54 -2.40 -7.88 -19.04
CA ARG A 54 -1.94 -8.73 -20.14
C ARG A 54 -3.13 -9.33 -20.90
N ASP A 55 -4.25 -9.49 -20.20
CA ASP A 55 -5.52 -10.01 -20.71
C ASP A 55 -6.69 -9.13 -20.21
N ASP A 56 -7.77 -9.04 -20.98
CA ASP A 56 -9.01 -8.34 -20.64
C ASP A 56 -9.68 -8.94 -19.38
N ALA A 57 -9.39 -10.21 -19.06
CA ALA A 57 -9.85 -10.88 -17.85
C ALA A 57 -9.07 -10.50 -16.57
N ASP A 58 -7.91 -9.84 -16.70
CA ASP A 58 -7.09 -9.47 -15.56
C ASP A 58 -7.78 -8.39 -14.72
N LYS A 59 -7.82 -8.62 -13.39
CA LYS A 59 -8.28 -7.58 -12.47
C LYS A 59 -7.32 -6.39 -12.51
N TYR A 60 -7.87 -5.25 -12.89
CA TYR A 60 -7.17 -3.98 -12.96
C TYR A 60 -6.82 -3.49 -11.56
N ASN A 61 -5.54 -3.23 -11.29
CA ASN A 61 -5.08 -2.56 -10.08
C ASN A 61 -4.50 -1.20 -10.47
N ARG A 62 -5.23 -0.12 -10.23
CA ARG A 62 -4.72 1.24 -10.42
C ARG A 62 -4.15 1.74 -9.11
N VAL A 63 -2.85 1.58 -8.94
CA VAL A 63 -2.09 2.24 -7.89
C VAL A 63 -1.95 3.70 -8.29
N ASP A 64 -2.24 4.63 -7.39
CA ASP A 64 -2.13 6.04 -7.71
C ASP A 64 -0.67 6.49 -7.74
N LEU A 65 0.17 5.94 -6.84
CA LEU A 65 1.60 6.21 -6.73
C LEU A 65 2.32 4.97 -6.19
N LEU A 66 3.47 4.65 -6.74
CA LEU A 66 4.35 3.61 -6.23
C LEU A 66 5.74 4.19 -6.03
N ALA A 67 6.12 4.37 -4.77
CA ALA A 67 7.44 4.81 -4.36
C ALA A 67 8.34 3.61 -3.99
N LYS A 68 9.65 3.79 -4.12
CA LYS A 68 10.65 2.80 -3.75
C LYS A 68 11.62 3.42 -2.75
N THR A 69 11.88 2.72 -1.64
CA THR A 69 12.81 3.17 -0.60
C THR A 69 14.26 2.80 -0.96
N PRO A 70 15.27 3.42 -0.32
CA PRO A 70 16.68 3.04 -0.48
C PRO A 70 16.96 1.55 -0.21
N ASP A 71 16.24 0.95 0.75
CA ASP A 71 16.34 -0.47 1.10
C ASP A 71 15.67 -1.40 0.07
N GLY A 72 15.12 -0.84 -1.01
CA GLY A 72 14.48 -1.58 -2.08
C GLY A 72 13.07 -2.09 -1.75
N GLU A 73 12.44 -1.56 -0.69
CA GLU A 73 11.03 -1.79 -0.39
C GLU A 73 10.14 -0.99 -1.37
N ARG A 74 8.84 -1.23 -1.32
CA ARG A 74 7.84 -0.54 -2.15
C ARG A 74 6.77 0.08 -1.27
N ILE A 75 6.35 1.29 -1.58
CA ILE A 75 5.23 1.97 -0.93
C ILE A 75 4.20 2.30 -2.02
N ILE A 76 3.05 1.66 -1.92
CA ILE A 76 1.87 1.93 -2.71
C ILE A 76 1.07 2.98 -1.97
N VAL A 77 0.69 4.06 -2.65
CA VAL A 77 -0.27 5.03 -2.14
C VAL A 77 -1.51 5.00 -3.03
N GLU A 78 -2.68 4.81 -2.41
CA GLU A 78 -3.97 4.85 -3.09
C GLU A 78 -4.92 5.85 -2.43
N VAL A 79 -5.69 6.58 -3.24
CA VAL A 79 -6.70 7.53 -2.76
C VAL A 79 -8.08 7.08 -3.22
N ARG A 80 -9.02 6.94 -2.28
CA ARG A 80 -10.39 6.51 -2.58
C ARG A 80 -11.41 7.50 -2.04
N TYR A 81 -12.29 7.95 -2.94
CA TYR A 81 -13.39 8.86 -2.59
C TYR A 81 -14.67 8.12 -2.19
N LEU A 82 -15.01 7.04 -2.89
CA LEU A 82 -16.27 6.31 -2.66
C LEU A 82 -16.02 5.01 -1.87
N PRO A 83 -16.91 4.67 -0.93
CA PRO A 83 -16.86 3.40 -0.24
C PRO A 83 -17.14 2.25 -1.21
N GLU A 84 -16.46 1.13 -0.99
CA GLU A 84 -16.58 -0.07 -1.80
C GLU A 84 -16.81 -1.27 -0.88
N LYS A 85 -17.90 -2.03 -1.06
CA LYS A 85 -18.25 -3.17 -0.19
C LYS A 85 -17.12 -4.20 -0.05
N ALA A 86 -16.28 -4.34 -1.06
CA ALA A 86 -15.15 -5.27 -1.09
C ALA A 86 -13.79 -4.57 -0.88
N TYR A 87 -13.76 -3.37 -0.31
CA TYR A 87 -12.56 -2.54 -0.17
C TYR A 87 -11.37 -3.30 0.44
N LEU A 88 -11.55 -3.95 1.59
CA LEU A 88 -10.47 -4.71 2.25
C LEU A 88 -9.96 -5.88 1.41
N LYS A 89 -10.84 -6.55 0.65
CA LYS A 89 -10.44 -7.62 -0.28
C LYS A 89 -9.62 -7.06 -1.44
N ARG A 90 -9.99 -5.89 -1.95
CA ARG A 90 -9.24 -5.18 -3.00
C ARG A 90 -7.88 -4.72 -2.49
N LEU A 91 -7.81 -4.18 -1.28
CA LEU A 91 -6.57 -3.78 -0.61
C LEU A 91 -5.60 -4.96 -0.51
N ALA A 92 -6.07 -6.10 0.01
CA ALA A 92 -5.27 -7.32 0.11
C ALA A 92 -4.80 -7.81 -1.27
N TYR A 93 -5.70 -7.83 -2.26
CA TYR A 93 -5.37 -8.24 -3.63
C TYR A 93 -4.31 -7.33 -4.28
N GLY A 94 -4.47 -6.01 -4.20
CA GLY A 94 -3.54 -5.06 -4.80
C GLY A 94 -2.15 -5.11 -4.16
N THR A 95 -2.11 -5.27 -2.84
CA THR A 95 -0.86 -5.47 -2.09
C THR A 95 -0.17 -6.77 -2.51
N ALA A 96 -0.89 -7.90 -2.53
CA ALA A 96 -0.36 -9.19 -2.93
C ALA A 96 0.11 -9.21 -4.38
N LYS A 97 -0.64 -8.59 -5.30
CA LYS A 97 -0.24 -8.46 -6.71
C LYS A 97 1.09 -7.73 -6.85
N THR A 98 1.25 -6.61 -6.13
CA THR A 98 2.51 -5.84 -6.15
C THR A 98 3.69 -6.66 -5.60
N ILE A 99 3.47 -7.46 -4.56
CA ILE A 99 4.49 -8.37 -4.02
C ILE A 99 4.95 -9.35 -5.11
N VAL A 100 4.02 -10.03 -5.77
CA VAL A 100 4.33 -11.09 -6.76
C VAL A 100 4.94 -10.52 -8.04
N GLU A 101 4.46 -9.37 -8.53
CA GLU A 101 4.97 -8.76 -9.77
C GLU A 101 6.42 -8.28 -9.66
N ASN A 102 6.93 -8.08 -8.44
CA ASN A 102 8.32 -7.68 -8.20
C ASN A 102 9.27 -8.87 -7.98
N LEU A 103 8.78 -10.11 -8.05
CA LEU A 103 9.60 -11.33 -7.99
C LEU A 103 9.65 -11.99 -9.38
N LYS A 104 10.84 -12.21 -9.92
CA LYS A 104 10.99 -12.82 -11.25
C LYS A 104 10.96 -14.35 -11.17
N LEU A 105 10.60 -14.98 -12.28
CA LEU A 105 10.63 -16.44 -12.41
C LEU A 105 12.04 -16.97 -12.13
N GLY A 106 12.16 -17.91 -11.20
CA GLY A 106 13.42 -18.53 -10.80
C GLY A 106 14.17 -17.79 -9.68
N GLU A 107 13.70 -16.62 -9.22
CA GLU A 107 14.30 -15.95 -8.06
C GLU A 107 13.90 -16.65 -6.75
N PRO A 108 14.82 -16.77 -5.77
CA PRO A 108 14.50 -17.24 -4.42
C PRO A 108 13.44 -16.39 -3.72
N TYR A 109 12.60 -17.00 -2.87
CA TYR A 109 11.58 -16.27 -2.11
C TYR A 109 12.17 -15.25 -1.12
N ASP A 110 13.42 -15.41 -0.71
CA ASP A 110 14.13 -14.43 0.12
C ASP A 110 14.30 -13.07 -0.59
N ASN A 111 14.13 -13.02 -1.92
CA ASN A 111 14.15 -11.78 -2.68
C ASN A 111 12.82 -11.01 -2.66
N VAL A 112 11.75 -11.58 -2.08
CA VAL A 112 10.44 -10.92 -1.97
C VAL A 112 10.60 -9.59 -1.23
N LYS A 113 10.28 -8.50 -1.93
CA LYS A 113 10.40 -7.16 -1.36
C LYS A 113 9.21 -6.83 -0.48
N LYS A 114 9.47 -6.13 0.62
CA LYS A 114 8.44 -5.59 1.48
C LYS A 114 7.62 -4.54 0.75
N VAL A 115 6.31 -4.60 0.94
CA VAL A 115 5.35 -3.68 0.32
C VAL A 115 4.51 -3.03 1.42
N TYR A 116 4.49 -1.70 1.46
CA TYR A 116 3.56 -0.90 2.25
C TYR A 116 2.39 -0.49 1.37
N SER A 117 1.17 -0.62 1.87
CA SER A 117 -0.02 -0.07 1.22
C SER A 117 -0.61 1.02 2.10
N VAL A 118 -0.37 2.27 1.70
CA VAL A 118 -0.91 3.48 2.34
C VAL A 118 -2.18 3.88 1.60
N ASN A 119 -3.30 3.97 2.32
CA ASN A 119 -4.60 4.24 1.70
C ASN A 119 -5.24 5.46 2.34
N LEU A 120 -5.47 6.50 1.54
CA LEU A 120 -6.15 7.73 1.93
C LEU A 120 -7.63 7.61 1.55
N LEU A 121 -8.49 7.56 2.55
CA LEU A 121 -9.92 7.26 2.37
C LEU A 121 -10.76 8.48 2.75
N TYR A 122 -11.70 8.85 1.88
CA TYR A 122 -12.69 9.89 2.14
C TYR A 122 -14.00 9.33 2.69
N PHE A 123 -13.96 8.14 3.28
CA PHE A 123 -15.12 7.48 3.87
C PHE A 123 -14.67 6.73 5.12
N ASP A 124 -15.60 6.57 6.06
CA ASP A 124 -15.33 5.92 7.33
C ASP A 124 -15.13 4.40 7.15
N VAL A 125 -14.10 3.88 7.80
CA VAL A 125 -13.79 2.43 7.84
C VAL A 125 -14.22 1.81 9.18
N SER A 126 -14.14 2.58 10.25
CA SER A 126 -14.55 2.19 11.60
C SER A 126 -16.04 2.49 11.83
N ARG A 127 -16.54 2.04 12.99
CA ARG A 127 -17.89 2.40 13.43
C ARG A 127 -17.86 3.81 14.00
N ALA A 128 -18.99 4.51 13.94
CA ALA A 128 -19.12 5.92 14.34
C ALA A 128 -18.77 6.26 15.80
N GLU A 129 -18.49 5.25 16.64
CA GLU A 129 -18.07 5.41 18.04
C GLU A 129 -16.54 5.45 18.21
N ASP A 130 -15.79 5.22 17.13
CA ASP A 130 -14.33 5.24 17.10
C ASP A 130 -13.85 6.62 16.62
N ASP A 131 -12.97 7.27 17.37
CA ASP A 131 -12.43 8.60 17.05
C ASP A 131 -11.09 8.54 16.29
N ASP A 132 -10.61 7.34 15.97
CA ASP A 132 -9.36 7.15 15.24
C ASP A 132 -9.52 7.38 13.72
N TYR A 133 -8.44 7.81 13.10
CA TYR A 133 -8.35 8.13 11.67
C TYR A 133 -7.08 7.54 11.02
N ILE A 134 -6.21 6.86 11.77
CA ILE A 134 -5.04 6.16 11.25
C ILE A 134 -5.07 4.69 11.69
N TYR A 135 -5.19 3.79 10.72
CA TYR A 135 -5.28 2.35 10.98
C TYR A 135 -4.05 1.63 10.42
N HIS A 136 -3.38 0.85 11.27
CA HIS A 136 -2.24 0.01 10.88
C HIS A 136 -2.62 -1.47 10.91
N GLY A 137 -2.49 -2.14 9.77
CA GLY A 137 -2.72 -3.58 9.63
C GLY A 137 -1.43 -4.33 9.31
N ARG A 138 -1.23 -5.47 9.96
CA ARG A 138 -0.11 -6.40 9.71
C ARG A 138 -0.56 -7.85 9.84
N THR A 139 0.28 -8.77 9.37
CA THR A 139 0.08 -10.21 9.60
C THR A 139 0.66 -10.57 10.96
N ASP A 140 -0.17 -11.10 11.86
CA ASP A 140 0.25 -11.61 13.17
C ASP A 140 -0.05 -13.11 13.29
N PHE A 141 0.92 -13.87 13.82
CA PHE A 141 0.77 -15.30 14.08
C PHE A 141 0.41 -15.51 15.55
N THR A 142 -0.79 -16.07 15.80
CA THR A 142 -1.30 -16.36 17.14
C THR A 142 -1.67 -17.83 17.24
N GLY A 143 -1.28 -18.49 18.33
CA GLY A 143 -1.64 -19.89 18.57
C GLY A 143 -3.14 -20.05 18.75
N LEU A 144 -3.78 -20.92 17.95
CA LEU A 144 -5.23 -21.11 17.95
C LEU A 144 -5.78 -21.54 19.33
N HIS A 145 -5.05 -22.43 20.01
CA HIS A 145 -5.43 -22.96 21.32
C HIS A 145 -5.02 -22.04 22.47
N THR A 146 -3.78 -21.54 22.43
CA THR A 146 -3.21 -20.75 23.54
C THR A 146 -3.63 -19.28 23.50
N ARG A 147 -4.07 -18.79 22.33
CA ARG A 147 -4.34 -17.38 22.04
C ARG A 147 -3.12 -16.47 22.31
N ARG A 148 -1.90 -17.02 22.26
CA ARG A 148 -0.66 -16.27 22.47
C ARG A 148 0.06 -16.00 21.14
N PRO A 149 0.75 -14.85 20.99
CA PRO A 149 1.64 -14.61 19.86
C PRO A 149 2.69 -15.71 19.74
N VAL A 150 2.96 -16.14 18.51
CA VAL A 150 3.96 -17.17 18.22
C VAL A 150 5.35 -16.55 18.29
N GLN A 151 6.30 -17.25 18.93
CA GLN A 151 7.72 -16.97 18.80
C GLN A 151 8.28 -17.86 17.70
N LEU A 152 8.59 -17.25 16.55
CA LEU A 152 9.12 -17.97 15.39
C LEU A 152 10.62 -18.23 15.57
N LYS A 153 11.10 -19.36 15.02
CA LYS A 153 12.52 -19.72 15.06
C LYS A 153 13.31 -18.78 14.15
N ASP A 154 14.47 -18.30 14.58
CA ASP A 154 15.30 -17.39 13.76
C ASP A 154 15.60 -17.94 12.35
N SER A 155 15.69 -19.27 12.18
CA SER A 155 15.88 -19.93 10.88
C SER A 155 14.74 -19.73 9.86
N LEU A 156 13.55 -19.33 10.31
CA LEU A 156 12.37 -19.09 9.47
C LEU A 156 12.19 -17.61 9.12
N VAL A 157 12.88 -16.72 9.83
CA VAL A 157 12.55 -15.29 9.92
C VAL A 157 13.43 -14.43 9.01
N GLY A 158 14.42 -15.04 8.36
CA GLY A 158 15.35 -14.36 7.43
C GLY A 158 16.05 -13.15 8.05
N ASP A 159 16.58 -12.26 7.20
CA ASP A 159 17.10 -10.96 7.66
C ASP A 159 15.92 -10.09 8.15
N ARG A 160 16.05 -9.56 9.37
CA ARG A 160 14.98 -8.78 10.02
C ARG A 160 14.76 -7.43 9.32
N VAL A 161 13.74 -7.33 8.46
CA VAL A 161 13.29 -6.06 7.88
C VAL A 161 12.36 -5.33 8.87
N ARG A 162 12.93 -4.41 9.65
CA ARG A 162 12.24 -3.72 10.76
C ARG A 162 11.52 -2.45 10.30
N ILE A 163 10.32 -2.20 10.83
CA ILE A 163 9.82 -0.85 11.13
C ILE A 163 9.52 -0.81 12.61
N ASP A 164 9.92 0.27 13.29
CA ASP A 164 9.64 0.50 14.71
C ASP A 164 9.98 -0.71 15.59
N GLY A 165 11.08 -1.40 15.25
CA GLY A 165 11.55 -2.59 15.96
C GLY A 165 10.74 -3.87 15.73
N THR A 166 9.66 -3.83 14.95
CA THR A 166 8.83 -5.02 14.64
C THR A 166 9.25 -5.63 13.30
N ASN A 167 9.51 -6.94 13.28
CA ASN A 167 9.67 -7.67 12.02
C ASN A 167 8.31 -7.84 11.35
N VAL A 168 8.26 -7.63 10.04
CA VAL A 168 7.00 -7.57 9.28
C VAL A 168 6.87 -8.75 8.32
N PHE A 169 7.95 -9.46 8.06
CA PHE A 169 7.86 -10.87 7.67
C PHE A 169 7.88 -11.71 8.95
N PRO A 170 7.06 -12.77 9.04
CA PRO A 170 7.07 -13.69 10.18
C PRO A 170 8.49 -14.05 10.60
#